data_AF-A0A8S9FRW1-F1
#
_entry.id   AF-A0A8S9FRW1-F1
#
_cell.length_a   1.000
_cell.length_b   1.000
_cell.length_c   1.000
_cell.angle_alpha   90.00
_cell.angle_beta   90.00
_cell.angle_gamma   90.00
#
_symmetry.space_group_name_H-M   'P 1'
#
loop_
_entity.id
_entity.type
_entity.pdbx_description
1 polymer ?
#
loop_
_entity_poly.entity_id
_entity_poly.type
_entity_poly.pdbx_seq_one_letter_code
_entity_poly.pdbx_strand_id
1 'polypeptide(L)'
;MARFQFIVFFFFVSVAVFAVNPSSSYRFAIVEPNSGFNSGLLNLTGPGDSIEAQRLVLSLFYRIYVGPGSILRGPLQNASRDAVTPKLYCDRQDCPYELLNPPEDCNVNSSLSFTLQICRVEDIIVEGFIKGSVVHFHRAKTVTLESSGEISASGMGCRGGVGEGKLLGNGIGSGGGHGGKGGRVCYNNSCVEGGITYGDADLPCELGSGSGDYSPDYSSAGGGIVGMKCQEFLMILEFYLTRD
;
A
#
# COMPACT_ATOMS: atom_id res chain seq x y z
N MET A 1 -13.66 -24.17 -11.84
CA MET A 1 -12.66 -24.91 -11.02
C MET A 1 -11.33 -24.85 -11.76
N ALA A 2 -10.56 -23.78 -11.57
CA ALA A 2 -9.24 -23.62 -12.18
C ALA A 2 -8.17 -24.03 -11.15
N ARG A 3 -7.30 -24.96 -11.51
CA ARG A 3 -6.17 -25.39 -10.68
C ARG A 3 -5.04 -24.38 -10.88
N PHE A 4 -4.78 -23.56 -9.88
CA PHE A 4 -3.58 -22.72 -9.82
C PHE A 4 -2.70 -23.21 -8.66
N GLN A 5 -1.43 -23.48 -8.94
CA GLN A 5 -0.46 -24.02 -8.01
C GLN A 5 0.65 -22.98 -7.86
N PHE A 6 0.61 -22.19 -6.78
CA PHE A 6 1.63 -21.18 -6.44
C PHE A 6 2.55 -21.70 -5.33
N ILE A 7 3.77 -21.17 -5.25
CA ILE A 7 4.72 -21.44 -4.16
C ILE A 7 4.68 -20.24 -3.21
N VAL A 8 4.30 -20.48 -1.96
CA VAL A 8 4.41 -19.50 -0.87
C VAL A 8 5.60 -19.93 0.00
N PHE A 9 6.65 -19.10 0.05
CA PHE A 9 7.78 -19.36 0.95
C PHE A 9 7.44 -18.86 2.35
N PHE A 10 7.24 -19.79 3.28
CA PHE A 10 7.09 -19.50 4.70
C PHE A 10 8.46 -19.52 5.39
N PHE A 11 8.93 -18.38 5.89
CA PHE A 11 9.94 -18.39 6.94
C PHE A 11 9.24 -18.68 8.27
N PHE A 12 9.50 -19.88 8.80
CA PHE A 12 8.96 -20.54 10.00
C PHE A 12 7.75 -21.47 9.82
N VAL A 13 8.11 -22.75 9.63
CA VAL A 13 7.40 -24.02 9.93
C VAL A 13 6.26 -24.45 8.99
N SER A 14 6.57 -25.55 8.29
CA SER A 14 5.71 -26.57 7.66
C SER A 14 5.03 -26.31 6.31
N VAL A 15 5.33 -27.25 5.42
CA VAL A 15 4.83 -27.51 4.07
C VAL A 15 3.30 -27.62 4.03
N ALA A 16 2.66 -26.91 3.11
CA ALA A 16 1.54 -27.42 2.32
C ALA A 16 1.23 -26.49 1.14
N VAL A 17 1.13 -27.10 -0.04
CA VAL A 17 0.40 -26.56 -1.20
C VAL A 17 -1.00 -26.19 -0.75
N PHE A 18 -1.37 -24.93 -0.88
CA PHE A 18 -2.76 -24.50 -0.84
C PHE A 18 -3.03 -23.59 -2.03
N ALA A 19 -4.17 -23.84 -2.68
CA ALA A 19 -4.87 -22.81 -3.42
C ALA A 19 -4.85 -21.55 -2.54
N VAL A 20 -4.40 -20.42 -3.08
CA VAL A 20 -4.49 -19.12 -2.38
C VAL A 20 -5.93 -19.00 -1.96
N ASN A 21 -6.20 -19.20 -0.67
CA ASN A 21 -7.54 -19.06 -0.17
C ASN A 21 -7.83 -17.56 -0.32
N PRO A 22 -8.86 -17.17 -1.08
CA PRO A 22 -9.21 -15.77 -1.31
C PRO A 22 -9.53 -14.98 -0.03
N SER A 23 -9.38 -15.57 1.16
CA SER A 23 -9.57 -14.94 2.47
C SER A 23 -8.36 -15.10 3.42
N SER A 24 -7.15 -15.33 2.89
CA SER A 24 -5.97 -15.62 3.71
C SER A 24 -5.18 -14.37 4.14
N SER A 25 -4.84 -14.31 5.44
CA SER A 25 -4.15 -13.20 6.11
C SER A 25 -2.81 -13.67 6.67
N TYR A 26 -1.70 -13.06 6.23
CA TYR A 26 -0.34 -13.48 6.60
C TYR A 26 0.51 -12.34 7.19
N ARG A 27 1.50 -12.67 8.03
CA ARG A 27 2.46 -11.68 8.56
C ARG A 27 3.48 -11.23 7.50
N PHE A 28 3.87 -12.11 6.60
CA PHE A 28 4.74 -11.80 5.47
C PHE A 28 4.42 -12.83 4.39
N ALA A 29 4.15 -12.37 3.17
CA ALA A 29 3.83 -13.24 2.06
C ALA A 29 4.67 -12.86 0.84
N ILE A 30 5.42 -13.83 0.33
CA ILE A 30 6.00 -13.77 -1.02
C ILE A 30 5.16 -14.73 -1.87
N VAL A 31 4.65 -14.22 -2.98
CA VAL A 31 3.88 -15.01 -3.94
C VAL A 31 4.60 -14.95 -5.27
N GLU A 32 4.98 -16.13 -5.77
CA GLU A 32 5.65 -16.32 -7.06
C GLU A 32 4.98 -17.47 -7.82
N PRO A 33 4.96 -17.43 -9.16
CA PRO A 33 4.44 -18.53 -9.94
C PRO A 33 5.38 -19.73 -9.94
N ASN A 34 4.79 -20.92 -10.10
CA ASN A 34 5.55 -22.15 -10.25
C ASN A 34 6.29 -22.16 -11.61
N SER A 35 7.49 -22.73 -11.65
CA SER A 35 8.41 -22.71 -12.80
C SER A 35 8.00 -23.61 -13.99
N GLY A 36 6.70 -23.76 -14.25
CA GLY A 36 6.12 -24.60 -15.31
C GLY A 36 5.41 -23.80 -16.40
N PHE A 37 5.15 -24.45 -17.54
CA PHE A 37 4.69 -23.91 -18.83
C PHE A 37 3.37 -23.09 -18.86
N ASN A 38 2.69 -22.88 -17.73
CA ASN A 38 1.53 -21.99 -17.63
C ASN A 38 1.91 -20.71 -16.87
N SER A 39 2.61 -19.85 -17.61
CA SER A 39 3.33 -18.64 -17.22
C SER A 39 2.55 -17.69 -16.30
N GLY A 40 2.90 -17.68 -15.02
CA GLY A 40 2.84 -16.47 -14.18
C GLY A 40 1.55 -15.64 -14.15
N LEU A 41 0.35 -16.24 -14.09
CA LEU A 41 -0.90 -15.47 -13.96
C LEU A 41 -1.39 -15.43 -12.51
N LEU A 42 -1.68 -14.25 -11.97
CA LEU A 42 -2.43 -14.06 -10.73
C LEU A 42 -3.74 -13.36 -11.05
N ASN A 43 -4.86 -14.07 -10.91
CA ASN A 43 -6.19 -13.54 -11.22
C ASN A 43 -7.07 -13.52 -9.96
N LEU A 44 -7.35 -12.33 -9.46
CA LEU A 44 -8.45 -12.08 -8.53
C LEU A 44 -9.63 -11.62 -9.38
N THR A 45 -10.73 -12.36 -9.36
CA THR A 45 -11.79 -12.25 -10.36
C THR A 45 -13.02 -11.51 -9.89
N GLY A 46 -13.21 -11.39 -8.57
CA GLY A 46 -14.38 -10.71 -8.04
C GLY A 46 -14.37 -10.46 -6.53
N PRO A 47 -15.51 -10.02 -5.99
CA PRO A 47 -15.67 -9.77 -4.56
C PRO A 47 -15.41 -11.04 -3.74
N GLY A 48 -14.68 -10.87 -2.63
CA GLY A 48 -14.27 -11.99 -1.79
C GLY A 48 -12.90 -12.56 -2.17
N ASP A 49 -12.35 -12.23 -3.35
CA ASP A 49 -10.95 -12.51 -3.70
C ASP A 49 -10.02 -11.47 -3.07
N SER A 50 -9.42 -11.79 -1.95
CA SER A 50 -8.40 -10.97 -1.30
C SER A 50 -7.09 -11.71 -1.03
N ILE A 51 -5.99 -11.00 -1.22
CA ILE A 51 -4.67 -11.39 -0.70
C ILE A 51 -4.23 -10.25 0.18
N GLU A 52 -4.13 -10.55 1.47
CA GLU A 52 -3.71 -9.58 2.46
C GLU A 52 -2.53 -10.13 3.25
N ALA A 53 -1.50 -9.31 3.40
CA ALA A 53 -0.43 -9.60 4.33
C ALA A 53 0.09 -8.33 4.97
N GLN A 54 0.70 -8.45 6.15
CA GLN A 54 1.29 -7.30 6.82
C GLN A 54 2.44 -6.72 5.97
N ARG A 55 3.08 -7.61 5.19
CA ARG A 55 3.92 -7.29 4.04
C ARG A 55 3.64 -8.29 2.92
N LEU A 56 3.25 -7.78 1.76
CA LEU A 56 2.91 -8.58 0.58
C LEU A 56 3.90 -8.30 -0.54
N VAL A 57 4.49 -9.35 -1.11
CA VAL A 57 5.41 -9.23 -2.24
C VAL A 57 4.96 -10.19 -3.34
N LEU A 58 4.66 -9.62 -4.50
CA LEU A 58 4.23 -10.33 -5.69
C LEU A 58 5.34 -10.20 -6.73
N SER A 59 5.93 -11.31 -7.15
CA SER A 59 7.07 -11.27 -8.05
C SER A 59 6.98 -12.29 -9.17
N LEU A 60 7.64 -11.99 -10.30
CA LEU A 60 7.83 -12.91 -11.43
C LEU A 60 6.53 -13.35 -12.15
N PHE A 61 5.45 -12.58 -12.00
CA PHE A 61 4.21 -12.83 -12.74
C PHE A 61 4.32 -12.32 -14.18
N TYR A 62 3.78 -13.07 -15.14
CA TYR A 62 3.48 -12.51 -16.45
C TYR A 62 2.34 -11.50 -16.34
N ARG A 63 1.26 -11.84 -15.64
CA ARG A 63 0.12 -10.93 -15.48
C ARG A 63 -0.47 -10.99 -14.09
N ILE A 64 -0.82 -9.83 -13.55
CA ILE A 64 -1.64 -9.68 -12.36
C ILE A 64 -2.94 -8.99 -12.77
N TYR A 65 -4.07 -9.62 -12.48
CA TYR A 65 -5.40 -9.05 -12.66
C TYR A 65 -6.09 -8.93 -11.30
N VAL A 66 -6.42 -7.70 -10.92
CA VAL A 66 -7.21 -7.39 -9.73
C VAL A 66 -8.59 -6.98 -10.21
N GLY A 67 -9.51 -7.93 -10.28
CA GLY A 67 -10.87 -7.73 -10.79
C GLY A 67 -11.77 -6.92 -9.85
N PRO A 68 -12.98 -6.57 -10.30
CA PRO A 68 -13.90 -5.72 -9.56
C PRO A 68 -14.22 -6.27 -8.16
N GLY A 69 -14.02 -5.46 -7.13
CA GLY A 69 -14.27 -5.86 -5.74
C GLY A 69 -13.20 -6.77 -5.11
N SER A 70 -12.19 -7.21 -5.87
CA SER A 70 -11.04 -7.93 -5.32
C SER A 70 -10.07 -6.99 -4.61
N ILE A 71 -9.27 -7.53 -3.68
CA ILE A 71 -8.37 -6.73 -2.83
C ILE A 71 -6.96 -7.33 -2.81
N LEU A 72 -5.96 -6.53 -3.20
CA LEU A 72 -4.57 -6.74 -2.82
C LEU A 72 -4.22 -5.74 -1.74
N ARG A 73 -3.80 -6.22 -0.55
CA ARG A 73 -3.53 -5.33 0.57
C ARG A 73 -2.24 -5.67 1.30
N GLY A 74 -1.46 -4.64 1.59
CA GLY A 74 -0.50 -4.68 2.68
C GLY A 74 -0.28 -3.29 3.27
N PRO A 75 -0.51 -3.07 4.57
CA PRO A 75 -0.64 -4.07 5.64
C PRO A 75 -2.07 -4.64 5.80
N LEU A 76 -2.20 -5.73 6.56
CA LEU A 76 -3.48 -6.34 6.94
C LEU A 76 -4.44 -5.31 7.54
N GLN A 77 -5.72 -5.36 7.16
CA GLN A 77 -6.70 -4.39 7.68
C GLN A 77 -6.95 -4.53 9.19
N ASN A 78 -7.04 -5.75 9.70
CA ASN A 78 -7.27 -6.05 11.11
C ASN A 78 -6.02 -6.71 11.73
N ALA A 79 -4.90 -6.01 11.68
CA ALA A 79 -3.66 -6.48 12.30
C ALA A 79 -3.81 -6.51 13.84
N SER A 80 -3.47 -7.66 14.46
CA SER A 80 -3.30 -7.74 15.92
C SER A 80 -2.20 -6.77 16.39
N ARG A 81 -2.23 -6.34 17.65
CA ARG A 81 -1.18 -5.50 18.26
C ARG A 81 0.22 -6.14 18.15
N ASP A 82 0.30 -7.46 18.03
CA ASP A 82 1.55 -8.21 17.88
C ASP A 82 2.01 -8.39 16.41
N ALA A 83 1.32 -7.78 15.45
CA ALA A 83 1.70 -7.85 14.05
C ALA A 83 2.97 -7.01 13.81
N VAL A 84 3.95 -7.59 13.11
CA VAL A 84 5.20 -6.90 12.76
C VAL A 84 4.89 -5.78 11.77
N THR A 85 4.75 -4.55 12.27
CA THR A 85 4.46 -3.40 11.42
C THR A 85 5.68 -3.02 10.58
N PRO A 86 5.51 -2.74 9.27
CA PRO A 86 6.53 -2.15 8.44
C PRO A 86 7.12 -0.91 9.10
N LYS A 87 8.45 -0.76 9.02
CA LYS A 87 9.11 0.46 9.48
C LYS A 87 8.78 1.57 8.50
N LEU A 88 7.82 2.41 8.88
CA LEU A 88 7.36 3.56 8.09
C LEU A 88 8.18 4.83 8.32
N TYR A 89 9.26 4.77 9.13
CA TYR A 89 10.19 5.89 9.37
C TYR A 89 9.52 7.24 9.71
N CYS A 90 8.39 7.21 10.43
CA CYS A 90 7.53 8.37 10.71
C CYS A 90 8.22 9.57 11.38
N ASP A 91 9.31 9.32 12.10
CA ASP A 91 10.05 10.34 12.85
C ASP A 91 11.28 10.85 12.08
N ARG A 92 11.42 10.47 10.79
CA ARG A 92 12.52 10.90 9.92
C ARG A 92 12.01 11.81 8.82
N GLN A 93 12.85 12.78 8.45
CA GLN A 93 12.62 13.65 7.30
C GLN A 93 13.32 13.15 6.02
N ASP A 94 13.94 11.97 6.08
CA ASP A 94 14.65 11.41 4.95
C ASP A 94 13.79 10.35 4.27
N CYS A 95 13.77 10.36 2.94
CA CYS A 95 13.18 9.28 2.18
C CYS A 95 13.86 7.93 2.47
N PRO A 96 13.08 6.84 2.62
CA PRO A 96 13.63 5.49 2.66
C PRO A 96 14.52 5.23 1.45
N TYR A 97 15.78 4.87 1.68
CA TYR A 97 16.79 4.70 0.64
C TYR A 97 16.34 3.71 -0.44
N GLU A 98 15.62 2.66 -0.05
CA GLU A 98 15.09 1.63 -0.93
C GLU A 98 14.03 2.12 -1.91
N LEU A 99 13.33 3.23 -1.62
CA LEU A 99 12.40 3.84 -2.58
C LEU A 99 13.16 4.54 -3.72
N LEU A 100 14.32 5.12 -3.40
CA LEU A 100 15.19 5.78 -4.37
C LEU A 100 16.05 4.76 -5.14
N ASN A 101 16.53 3.74 -4.43
CA ASN A 101 17.44 2.72 -4.94
C ASN A 101 16.88 1.32 -4.62
N PRO A 102 15.80 0.90 -5.30
CA PRO A 102 15.17 -0.40 -5.06
C PRO A 102 16.10 -1.55 -5.47
N PRO A 103 16.03 -2.71 -4.76
CA PRO A 103 16.81 -3.89 -5.12
C PRO A 103 16.48 -4.41 -6.52
N GLU A 104 17.50 -4.56 -7.37
CA GLU A 104 17.36 -5.02 -8.76
C GLU A 104 16.82 -6.47 -8.87
N ASP A 105 17.06 -7.28 -7.84
CA ASP A 105 16.62 -8.67 -7.74
C ASP A 105 15.21 -8.83 -7.13
N CYS A 106 14.52 -7.72 -6.81
CA CYS A 106 13.24 -7.72 -6.09
C CYS A 106 13.31 -8.39 -4.70
N ASN A 107 14.51 -8.62 -4.17
CA ASN A 107 14.64 -9.28 -2.89
C ASN A 107 14.19 -8.33 -1.79
N VAL A 108 13.31 -8.85 -0.95
CA VAL A 108 12.68 -8.11 0.14
C VAL A 108 13.12 -8.68 1.46
N ASN A 109 13.56 -7.80 2.36
CA ASN A 109 13.86 -8.17 3.73
C ASN A 109 12.94 -7.43 4.70
N SER A 110 12.91 -7.89 5.95
CA SER A 110 12.09 -7.30 7.03
C SER A 110 12.48 -5.87 7.41
N SER A 111 13.59 -5.34 6.90
CA SER A 111 14.07 -3.98 7.16
C SER A 111 13.59 -2.95 6.13
N LEU A 112 13.15 -3.38 4.94
CA LEU A 112 12.55 -2.48 3.95
C LEU A 112 11.21 -1.93 4.43
N SER A 113 10.85 -0.73 3.95
CA SER A 113 9.60 -0.02 4.25
C SER A 113 8.40 -0.51 3.43
N PHE A 114 8.61 -1.24 2.33
CA PHE A 114 7.54 -1.73 1.47
C PHE A 114 6.52 -2.59 2.22
N THR A 115 5.25 -2.22 2.09
CA THR A 115 4.13 -2.96 2.65
C THR A 115 3.45 -3.80 1.59
N LEU A 116 3.46 -3.32 0.35
CA LEU A 116 3.05 -4.07 -0.84
C LEU A 116 4.07 -3.80 -1.95
N GLN A 117 4.80 -4.82 -2.40
CA GLN A 117 5.71 -4.70 -3.53
C GLN A 117 5.24 -5.60 -4.67
N ILE A 118 5.12 -5.03 -5.87
CA ILE A 118 4.86 -5.78 -7.10
C ILE A 118 6.07 -5.62 -8.00
N CYS A 119 6.74 -6.73 -8.32
CA CYS A 119 8.05 -6.69 -8.93
C CYS A 119 8.22 -7.66 -10.10
N ARG A 120 8.88 -7.23 -11.19
CA ARG A 120 9.09 -8.06 -12.40
C ARG A 120 7.78 -8.65 -12.91
N VAL A 121 6.88 -7.77 -13.31
CA VAL A 121 5.57 -8.15 -13.86
C VAL A 121 5.40 -7.55 -15.24
N GLU A 122 4.99 -8.35 -16.23
CA GLU A 122 4.79 -7.81 -17.57
C GLU A 122 3.53 -6.92 -17.62
N ASP A 123 2.40 -7.39 -17.07
CA ASP A 123 1.14 -6.66 -17.17
C ASP A 123 0.33 -6.67 -15.86
N ILE A 124 -0.10 -5.50 -15.39
CA ILE A 124 -0.90 -5.34 -14.17
C ILE A 124 -2.18 -4.59 -14.55
N ILE A 125 -3.34 -5.21 -14.35
CA ILE A 125 -4.64 -4.60 -14.62
C ILE A 125 -5.43 -4.51 -13.32
N VAL A 126 -5.92 -3.31 -13.00
CA VAL A 126 -6.58 -2.99 -11.74
C VAL A 126 -7.99 -2.47 -12.00
N GLU A 127 -8.98 -3.33 -11.75
CA GLU A 127 -10.42 -3.01 -11.68
C GLU A 127 -10.96 -3.06 -10.23
N GLY A 128 -10.21 -3.66 -9.30
CA GLY A 128 -10.49 -3.69 -7.86
C GLY A 128 -9.56 -2.80 -7.07
N PHE A 129 -9.13 -3.25 -5.88
CA PHE A 129 -8.43 -2.41 -4.91
C PHE A 129 -7.00 -2.90 -4.63
N ILE A 130 -6.00 -2.05 -4.87
CA ILE A 130 -4.64 -2.22 -4.34
C ILE A 130 -4.42 -1.22 -3.22
N LYS A 131 -4.17 -1.70 -2.00
CA LYS A 131 -4.14 -0.87 -0.79
C LYS A 131 -2.87 -1.08 0.01
N GLY A 132 -2.18 -0.02 0.39
CA GLY A 132 -1.03 -0.17 1.29
C GLY A 132 -0.35 1.11 1.77
N SER A 133 0.43 1.00 2.83
CA SER A 133 1.19 2.14 3.38
C SER A 133 2.34 2.57 2.47
N VAL A 134 3.10 1.62 1.93
CA VAL A 134 4.15 1.86 0.95
C VAL A 134 3.96 0.82 -0.16
N VAL A 135 3.23 1.23 -1.18
CA VAL A 135 2.95 0.45 -2.38
C VAL A 135 4.05 0.74 -3.39
N HIS A 136 4.79 -0.28 -3.81
CA HIS A 136 5.93 -0.12 -4.69
C HIS A 136 5.82 -1.04 -5.91
N PHE A 137 5.76 -0.45 -7.09
CA PHE A 137 5.84 -1.14 -8.37
C PHE A 137 7.26 -1.02 -8.91
N HIS A 138 7.91 -2.15 -9.20
CA HIS A 138 9.28 -2.17 -9.68
C HIS A 138 9.47 -3.11 -10.85
N ARG A 139 10.05 -2.61 -11.96
CA ARG A 139 10.22 -3.40 -13.17
C ARG A 139 8.89 -4.03 -13.62
N ALA A 140 7.80 -3.29 -13.45
CA ALA A 140 6.55 -3.61 -14.10
C ALA A 140 6.60 -3.00 -15.51
N LYS A 141 6.25 -3.75 -16.53
CA LYS A 141 6.25 -3.21 -17.90
C LYS A 141 5.03 -2.33 -18.12
N THR A 142 3.83 -2.83 -17.82
CA THR A 142 2.59 -2.06 -17.93
C THR A 142 1.76 -2.14 -16.65
N VAL A 143 1.24 -1.00 -16.20
CA VAL A 143 0.20 -0.91 -15.18
C VAL A 143 -0.97 -0.14 -15.75
N THR A 144 -2.12 -0.81 -15.81
CA THR A 144 -3.39 -0.29 -16.30
C THR A 144 -4.37 -0.16 -15.15
N LEU A 145 -4.78 1.08 -14.87
CA LEU A 145 -5.82 1.38 -13.90
C LEU A 145 -7.14 1.65 -14.64
N GLU A 146 -8.11 0.77 -14.44
CA GLU A 146 -9.46 0.87 -15.01
C GLU A 146 -10.36 1.77 -14.16
N SER A 147 -11.51 2.18 -14.70
CA SER A 147 -12.39 3.18 -14.07
C SER A 147 -12.96 2.76 -12.70
N SER A 148 -13.13 1.45 -12.46
CA SER A 148 -13.56 0.91 -11.16
C SER A 148 -12.40 0.63 -10.20
N GLY A 149 -11.16 0.71 -10.68
CA GLY A 149 -9.96 0.36 -9.94
C GLY A 149 -9.45 1.49 -9.04
N GLU A 150 -8.79 1.11 -7.94
CA GLU A 150 -8.17 2.06 -7.01
C GLU A 150 -6.79 1.53 -6.55
N ILE A 151 -5.75 2.35 -6.68
CA ILE A 151 -4.47 2.16 -5.99
C ILE A 151 -4.38 3.24 -4.91
N SER A 152 -4.35 2.85 -3.64
CA SER A 152 -4.55 3.78 -2.53
C SER A 152 -3.60 3.52 -1.37
N ALA A 153 -2.94 4.60 -0.94
CA ALA A 153 -2.17 4.65 0.29
C ALA A 153 -2.80 5.56 1.36
N SER A 154 -4.01 6.06 1.08
CA SER A 154 -4.71 7.00 1.95
C SER A 154 -5.02 6.39 3.32
N GLY A 155 -4.72 7.14 4.39
CA GLY A 155 -4.98 6.71 5.76
C GLY A 155 -4.17 5.49 6.21
N MET A 156 -3.10 5.14 5.48
CA MET A 156 -2.24 4.00 5.78
C MET A 156 -0.80 4.42 6.12
N GLY A 157 -0.52 5.71 6.22
CA GLY A 157 0.77 6.23 6.66
C GLY A 157 0.93 6.23 8.19
N CYS A 158 1.59 7.27 8.68
CA CYS A 158 1.87 7.43 10.10
C CYS A 158 0.67 8.03 10.85
N ARG A 159 0.46 7.65 12.12
CA ARG A 159 -0.55 8.32 12.99
C ARG A 159 -0.04 9.62 13.61
N GLY A 160 1.27 9.73 13.77
CA GLY A 160 1.98 10.95 14.15
C GLY A 160 3.23 11.07 13.28
N GLY A 161 4.28 11.66 13.85
CA GLY A 161 5.57 11.82 13.17
C GLY A 161 5.97 13.28 13.04
N VAL A 162 6.91 13.57 12.14
CA VAL A 162 7.47 14.92 11.97
C VAL A 162 6.40 15.97 11.70
N GLY A 163 5.48 15.67 10.79
CA GLY A 163 4.34 16.49 10.41
C GLY A 163 3.10 16.19 11.25
N GLU A 164 3.24 15.69 12.48
CA GLU A 164 2.10 15.50 13.37
C GLU A 164 1.33 16.81 13.54
N GLY A 165 0.00 16.71 13.45
CA GLY A 165 -0.87 17.84 13.73
C GLY A 165 -1.35 17.83 15.17
N LYS A 166 -2.62 18.14 15.35
CA LYS A 166 -3.22 18.29 16.66
C LYS A 166 -4.58 17.62 16.66
N LEU A 167 -4.91 17.03 17.80
CA LEU A 167 -6.21 16.44 18.08
C LEU A 167 -6.82 17.14 19.30
N LEU A 168 -8.05 17.64 19.16
CA LEU A 168 -8.84 18.16 20.26
C LEU A 168 -9.70 17.06 20.87
N GLY A 169 -10.03 17.20 22.16
CA GLY A 169 -10.86 16.24 22.89
C GLY A 169 -12.30 16.07 22.37
N ASN A 170 -12.74 16.91 21.43
CA ASN A 170 -14.02 16.76 20.73
C ASN A 170 -13.89 15.95 19.41
N GLY A 171 -12.74 15.34 19.14
CA GLY A 171 -12.47 14.50 17.98
C GLY A 171 -12.04 15.26 16.72
N ILE A 172 -11.88 16.58 16.78
CA ILE A 172 -11.37 17.36 15.65
C ILE A 172 -9.85 17.19 15.59
N GLY A 173 -9.38 16.57 14.51
CA GLY A 173 -7.97 16.34 14.24
C GLY A 173 -7.48 17.10 13.01
N SER A 174 -6.18 17.36 12.97
CA SER A 174 -5.47 17.91 11.82
C SER A 174 -4.12 17.20 11.70
N GLY A 175 -3.51 17.20 10.51
CA GLY A 175 -2.16 16.71 10.27
C GLY A 175 -1.34 17.73 9.49
N GLY A 176 -0.04 17.51 9.36
CA GLY A 176 0.86 18.27 8.48
C GLY A 176 0.68 17.93 7.00
N GLY A 177 1.11 18.83 6.13
CA GLY A 177 1.17 18.62 4.68
C GLY A 177 2.55 18.13 4.25
N HIS A 178 2.60 17.23 3.28
CA HIS A 178 3.88 16.88 2.66
C HIS A 178 4.34 18.05 1.79
N GLY A 179 5.57 18.53 1.97
CA GLY A 179 6.09 19.71 1.26
C GLY A 179 5.42 21.05 1.61
N GLY A 180 4.51 21.09 2.61
CA GLY A 180 3.85 22.32 3.05
C GLY A 180 3.17 22.22 4.40
N LYS A 181 2.65 23.33 4.94
CA LYS A 181 1.92 23.29 6.23
C LYS A 181 0.58 22.55 6.06
N GLY A 182 0.18 21.80 7.08
CA GLY A 182 -1.13 21.17 7.15
C GLY A 182 -2.29 22.16 7.10
N GLY A 183 -3.45 21.69 6.60
CA GLY A 183 -4.68 22.48 6.55
C GLY A 183 -5.31 22.69 7.93
N ARG A 184 -5.95 23.85 8.12
CA ARG A 184 -6.79 24.14 9.31
C ARG A 184 -8.14 23.46 9.18
N VAL A 185 -8.55 22.72 10.20
CA VAL A 185 -9.85 22.02 10.25
C VAL A 185 -10.76 22.71 11.26
N CYS A 186 -12.00 23.01 10.88
CA CYS A 186 -12.98 23.61 11.76
C CYS A 186 -14.30 22.83 11.73
N TYR A 187 -14.84 22.54 12.91
CA TYR A 187 -16.16 21.95 13.07
C TYR A 187 -16.84 22.55 14.30
N ASN A 188 -18.10 22.94 14.16
CA ASN A 188 -18.92 23.50 15.23
C ASN A 188 -18.22 24.59 16.06
N ASN A 189 -17.70 25.64 15.39
CA ASN A 189 -16.93 26.76 15.95
C ASN A 189 -15.61 26.40 16.66
N SER A 190 -15.22 25.13 16.68
CA SER A 190 -13.91 24.68 17.16
C SER A 190 -12.98 24.49 15.97
N CYS A 191 -11.77 25.03 16.05
CA CYS A 191 -10.79 24.96 14.97
C CYS A 191 -9.46 24.43 15.46
N VAL A 192 -8.77 23.69 14.59
CA VAL A 192 -7.45 23.14 14.83
C VAL A 192 -6.56 23.52 13.68
N GLU A 193 -5.44 24.17 14.00
CA GLU A 193 -4.38 24.46 13.05
C GLU A 193 -3.69 23.18 12.60
N GLY A 194 -3.41 23.07 11.31
CA GLY A 194 -2.67 21.94 10.75
C GLY A 194 -1.26 21.81 11.31
N GLY A 195 -0.73 20.59 11.18
CA GLY A 195 0.63 20.25 11.58
C GLY A 195 1.68 21.02 10.78
N ILE A 196 2.92 20.94 11.25
CA ILE A 196 4.06 21.56 10.55
C ILE A 196 4.32 20.88 9.21
N THR A 197 5.15 21.53 8.39
CA THR A 197 5.65 20.97 7.14
C THR A 197 6.59 19.80 7.40
N TYR A 198 6.45 18.75 6.60
CA TYR A 198 7.38 17.62 6.56
C TYR A 198 7.64 17.19 5.12
N GLY A 199 8.78 16.56 4.87
CA GLY A 199 9.19 16.10 3.55
C GLY A 199 9.44 17.23 2.55
N ASP A 200 9.67 16.83 1.30
CA ASP A 200 9.97 17.73 0.19
C ASP A 200 8.88 17.66 -0.89
N ALA A 201 8.28 18.79 -1.25
CA ALA A 201 7.22 18.85 -2.25
C ALA A 201 7.62 18.23 -3.61
N ASP A 202 8.91 18.28 -3.94
CA ASP A 202 9.45 17.77 -5.20
C ASP A 202 9.86 16.28 -5.10
N LEU A 203 9.83 15.70 -3.89
CA LEU A 203 10.24 14.32 -3.63
C LEU A 203 9.30 13.64 -2.62
N PRO A 204 8.09 13.19 -3.04
CA PRO A 204 7.07 12.65 -2.13
C PRO A 204 7.35 11.20 -1.68
N CYS A 205 8.42 10.98 -0.92
CA CYS A 205 8.77 9.66 -0.37
C CYS A 205 9.01 9.63 1.15
N GLU A 206 8.81 10.73 1.86
CA GLU A 206 8.77 10.75 3.33
C GLU A 206 7.37 10.49 3.86
N LEU A 207 7.28 9.66 4.90
CA LEU A 207 6.09 9.53 5.72
C LEU A 207 6.30 10.33 7.00
N GLY A 208 5.26 11.01 7.48
CA GLY A 208 5.44 11.75 8.72
C GLY A 208 4.24 12.49 9.26
N SER A 209 3.06 12.39 8.66
CA SER A 209 1.87 13.12 9.11
C SER A 209 0.73 12.19 9.49
N GLY A 210 -0.01 12.60 10.51
CA GLY A 210 -1.26 12.05 11.03
C GLY A 210 -1.85 13.03 12.06
N SER A 211 -2.99 12.69 12.66
CA SER A 211 -3.68 13.61 13.59
C SER A 211 -2.92 13.92 14.87
N GLY A 212 -1.95 13.07 15.21
CA GLY A 212 -1.40 13.00 16.55
C GLY A 212 -2.36 12.32 17.53
N ASP A 213 -1.82 12.05 18.73
CA ASP A 213 -2.37 11.19 19.77
C ASP A 213 -2.39 9.69 19.41
N TYR A 214 -2.01 8.82 20.35
CA TYR A 214 -1.99 7.36 20.15
C TYR A 214 -3.22 6.67 20.76
N SER A 215 -4.24 7.44 21.13
CA SER A 215 -5.53 6.88 21.51
C SER A 215 -6.13 6.13 20.31
N PRO A 216 -6.51 4.84 20.46
CA PRO A 216 -7.00 4.02 19.35
C PRO A 216 -8.26 4.58 18.68
N ASP A 217 -9.05 5.33 19.44
CA ASP A 217 -10.41 5.73 19.09
C ASP A 217 -10.48 7.08 18.37
N TYR A 218 -9.44 7.91 18.44
CA TYR A 218 -9.47 9.28 17.94
C TYR A 218 -8.31 9.67 17.02
N SER A 219 -7.34 8.76 16.81
CA SER A 219 -6.19 9.01 15.96
C SER A 219 -6.40 8.57 14.51
N SER A 220 -6.14 9.48 13.56
CA SER A 220 -6.13 9.18 12.13
C SER A 220 -4.70 9.12 11.60
N ALA A 221 -4.43 8.08 10.81
CA ALA A 221 -3.19 7.99 10.05
C ALA A 221 -3.25 8.91 8.83
N GLY A 222 -2.13 9.52 8.46
CA GLY A 222 -2.00 10.26 7.20
C GLY A 222 -1.83 9.34 6.00
N GLY A 223 -1.47 9.95 4.87
CA GLY A 223 -1.19 9.25 3.62
C GLY A 223 0.07 8.39 3.68
N GLY A 224 0.05 7.29 2.96
CA GLY A 224 1.22 6.49 2.62
C GLY A 224 1.86 6.91 1.29
N ILE A 225 2.72 6.06 0.75
CA ILE A 225 3.46 6.29 -0.50
C ILE A 225 3.01 5.28 -1.55
N VAL A 226 2.82 5.76 -2.77
CA VAL A 226 2.71 4.93 -3.97
C VAL A 226 3.89 5.26 -4.88
N GLY A 227 4.88 4.38 -4.91
CA GLY A 227 6.07 4.49 -5.76
C GLY A 227 5.92 3.62 -7.00
N MET A 228 6.11 4.20 -8.18
CA MET A 228 6.03 3.48 -9.46
C MET A 228 7.31 3.64 -10.26
N LYS A 229 8.00 2.52 -10.51
CA LYS A 229 9.11 2.40 -11.46
C LYS A 229 8.73 1.38 -12.52
N CYS A 230 7.95 1.84 -13.49
CA CYS A 230 7.41 1.04 -14.59
C CYS A 230 7.90 1.57 -15.94
N GLN A 231 7.87 0.74 -16.99
CA GLN A 231 8.19 1.20 -18.35
C GLN A 231 7.05 2.05 -18.92
N GLU A 232 5.81 1.59 -18.76
CA GLU A 232 4.60 2.25 -19.21
C GLU A 232 3.56 2.27 -18.08
N PHE A 233 2.92 3.42 -17.89
CA PHE A 233 1.80 3.59 -16.98
C PHE A 233 0.61 4.13 -17.76
N LEU A 234 -0.50 3.40 -17.74
CA LEU A 234 -1.73 3.76 -18.46
C LEU A 234 -2.86 3.96 -17.44
N MET A 235 -3.33 5.20 -17.35
CA MET A 235 -4.56 5.53 -16.62
C MET A 235 -5.69 5.65 -17.63
N ILE A 236 -6.69 4.77 -17.53
CA ILE A 236 -7.92 4.89 -18.32
C ILE A 236 -8.87 5.79 -17.54
N LEU A 237 -8.68 7.10 -17.72
CA LEU A 237 -9.60 8.10 -17.21
C LEU A 237 -10.84 8.13 -18.12
N GLU A 238 -11.95 7.56 -17.65
CA GLU A 238 -13.26 8.01 -18.10
C GLU A 238 -13.55 9.36 -17.43
N PHE A 239 -13.29 10.46 -18.15
CA PHE A 239 -13.72 11.78 -17.72
C PHE A 239 -15.25 11.87 -17.72
N TYR A 240 -15.88 11.72 -16.55
CA TYR A 240 -17.16 12.35 -16.32
C TYR A 240 -16.91 13.79 -15.88
N LEU A 241 -17.00 14.72 -16.85
CA LEU A 241 -17.19 16.13 -16.55
C LEU A 241 -18.55 16.29 -15.85
N THR A 242 -18.58 16.25 -14.52
CA THR A 242 -19.70 16.80 -13.76
C THR A 242 -19.61 18.32 -13.88
N ARG A 243 -20.45 18.89 -14.74
CA ARG A 243 -20.78 20.32 -14.67
C ARG A 243 -21.56 20.54 -13.38
N ASP A 244 -20.95 21.22 -12.43
CA ASP A 244 -21.69 22.04 -11.46
C ASP A 244 -22.02 23.40 -12.10
#